data_AF-A0A2N0B2S0-F1
#
_entry.id   AF-A0A2N0B2S0-F1
#
_cell.length_a   1.000
_cell.length_b   1.000
_cell.length_c   1.000
_cell.angle_alpha   90.00
_cell.angle_beta   90.00
_cell.angle_gamma   90.00
#
_symmetry.space_group_name_H-M   'P 1'
#
loop_
_entity.id
_entity.type
_entity.pdbx_description
1 polymer ?
#
loop_
_entity_poly.entity_id
_entity_poly.type
_entity_poly.pdbx_seq_one_letter_code
_entity_poly.pdbx_strand_id
1 'polypeptide(L)'
;MISGLKGILKKLEVGFAHLETAGVTYEVTVSFKTYLELKNLPPSSEVRLHIFHAMSERGQSVFGCLTEQDKEFFKVIKGLQGIGELTALKIL
;
A
#
# COMPACT_ATOMS: atom_id res chain seq x y z
N MET A 1 -13.21 -6.58 -3.53
CA MET A 1 -11.84 -6.37 -4.07
C MET A 1 -11.58 -4.87 -4.13
N ILE A 2 -10.42 -4.41 -3.63
CA ILE A 2 -10.02 -2.99 -3.62
C ILE A 2 -8.83 -2.84 -4.57
N SER A 3 -8.91 -1.93 -5.54
CA SER A 3 -7.86 -1.74 -6.57
C SER A 3 -7.14 -0.39 -6.46
N GLY A 4 -7.73 0.55 -5.73
CA GLY A 4 -7.17 1.87 -5.49
C GLY A 4 -7.86 2.57 -4.33
N LEU A 5 -7.14 3.47 -3.68
CA LEU A 5 -7.67 4.35 -2.63
C LEU A 5 -7.24 5.78 -2.95
N LYS A 6 -8.17 6.72 -2.83
CA LYS A 6 -7.91 8.16 -2.90
C LYS A 6 -8.44 8.79 -1.63
N GLY A 7 -7.61 9.55 -0.94
CA GLY A 7 -7.97 10.12 0.35
C GLY A 7 -6.87 10.97 0.98
N ILE A 8 -7.13 11.43 2.19
CA ILE A 8 -6.18 12.26 2.94
C ILE A 8 -5.27 11.37 3.77
N LEU A 9 -3.95 11.59 3.69
CA LEU A 9 -2.98 10.90 4.55
C LEU A 9 -3.10 11.43 5.99
N LYS A 10 -3.65 10.63 6.90
CA LYS A 10 -3.86 11.01 8.31
C LYS A 10 -2.71 10.63 9.21
N LYS A 11 -2.09 9.48 8.96
CA LYS A 11 -0.97 8.96 9.75
C LYS A 11 -0.04 8.17 8.85
N LEU A 12 1.26 8.35 9.04
CA LEU A 12 2.29 7.63 8.31
C LEU A 12 3.27 7.00 9.30
N GLU A 13 3.45 5.69 9.21
CA GLU A 13 4.37 4.89 10.01
C GLU A 13 5.26 4.06 9.09
N VAL A 14 6.38 3.56 9.61
CA VAL A 14 7.22 2.67 8.82
C VAL A 14 6.44 1.40 8.49
N GLY A 15 6.17 1.19 7.20
CA GLY A 15 5.41 0.05 6.68
C GLY A 15 3.90 0.26 6.57
N PHE A 16 3.34 1.35 7.12
CA PHE A 16 1.89 1.59 7.10
C PHE A 16 1.53 3.04 6.79
N ALA A 17 0.51 3.23 5.95
CA ALA A 17 -0.10 4.52 5.68
C ALA A 17 -1.60 4.45 6.01
N HIS A 18 -2.10 5.42 6.77
CA HIS A 18 -3.51 5.54 7.11
C HIS A 18 -4.15 6.60 6.21
N LEU A 19 -4.99 6.16 5.27
CA LEU A 19 -5.70 7.03 4.34
C LEU A 19 -7.17 7.13 4.72
N GLU A 20 -7.66 8.34 4.93
CA GLU A 20 -9.08 8.61 5.14
C GLU A 20 -9.78 8.93 3.83
N THR A 21 -10.81 8.17 3.50
CA THR A 21 -11.66 8.37 2.32
C THR A 21 -13.12 8.32 2.74
N ALA A 22 -13.88 9.38 2.44
CA ALA A 22 -15.30 9.51 2.78
C ALA A 22 -15.64 9.15 4.24
N GLY A 23 -14.78 9.51 5.20
CA GLY A 23 -14.97 9.24 6.63
C GLY A 23 -14.52 7.87 7.13
N VAL A 24 -13.95 7.02 6.26
CA VAL A 24 -13.37 5.72 6.62
C VAL A 24 -11.85 5.78 6.51
N THR A 25 -11.15 5.38 7.56
CA THR A 25 -9.68 5.27 7.54
C THR A 25 -9.26 3.85 7.23
N TYR A 26 -8.50 3.68 6.15
CA TYR A 26 -7.88 2.42 5.76
C TYR A 26 -6.43 2.39 6.23
N GLU A 27 -6.05 1.33 6.94
CA GLU A 27 -4.65 0.97 7.13
C GLU A 27 -4.16 0.26 5.86
N VAL A 28 -3.12 0.81 5.24
CA VAL A 28 -2.53 0.29 4.01
C VAL A 28 -1.07 -0.05 4.27
N THR A 29 -0.69 -1.30 4.04
CA THR A 29 0.72 -1.72 4.13
C THR A 29 1.48 -1.17 2.91
N VAL A 30 2.59 -0.47 3.15
CA VAL A 30 3.38 0.20 2.10
C VAL A 30 4.85 -0.21 2.19
N SER A 31 5.57 -0.17 1.06
CA SER A 31 7.01 -0.43 1.06
C SER A 31 7.80 0.74 1.67
N PHE A 32 9.07 0.52 1.97
CA PHE A 32 9.93 1.57 2.51
C PHE A 32 10.14 2.72 1.51
N LYS A 33 10.23 2.39 0.22
CA LYS A 33 10.25 3.39 -0.87
C LYS A 33 9.01 4.29 -0.81
N THR A 34 7.82 3.70 -0.81
CA THR A 34 6.55 4.46 -0.74
C THR A 34 6.45 5.29 0.54
N TYR A 35 6.91 4.77 1.68
CA TYR A 35 6.97 5.53 2.93
C TYR A 35 7.82 6.81 2.78
N LEU A 36 9.01 6.71 2.19
CA LEU A 36 9.89 7.88 2.00
C LEU A 36 9.25 8.91 1.06
N GLU A 37 8.60 8.47 -0.01
CA GLU A 37 7.90 9.35 -0.95
C GLU A 37 6.73 10.07 -0.27
N LEU A 38 5.91 9.36 0.50
CA LEU A 38 4.79 9.94 1.25
C LEU A 38 5.26 10.89 2.36
N LYS A 39 6.39 10.61 3.01
CA LYS A 39 6.97 11.45 4.06
C LYS A 39 7.35 12.85 3.57
N ASN A 40 7.69 12.98 2.29
CA ASN A 40 8.05 14.27 1.68
C ASN A 40 6.83 15.12 1.32
N LEU A 41 5.61 14.59 1.44
CA LEU A 41 4.39 15.34 1.17
C LEU A 41 4.02 16.27 2.33
N PRO A 42 3.37 17.41 2.04
CA PRO A 42 2.78 18.25 3.08
C PRO A 42 1.79 17.47 3.97
N PRO A 43 1.63 17.86 5.25
CA PRO A 43 0.61 17.29 6.12
C PRO A 43 -0.80 17.36 5.49
N SER A 44 -1.60 16.31 5.68
CA SER A 44 -2.97 16.23 5.12
C SER A 44 -3.05 16.33 3.59
N SER A 45 -2.01 15.94 2.86
CA SER A 45 -2.05 15.84 1.41
C SER A 45 -3.06 14.80 0.93
N GLU A 46 -3.73 15.10 -0.18
CA GLU A 46 -4.51 14.10 -0.92
C GLU A 46 -3.56 13.13 -1.62
N VAL A 47 -3.71 11.86 -1.33
CA VAL A 47 -2.87 10.77 -1.83
C VAL A 47 -3.75 9.79 -2.60
N ARG A 48 -3.21 9.28 -3.70
CA ARG A 48 -3.78 8.15 -4.44
C ARG A 48 -2.81 6.98 -4.35
N LEU A 49 -3.30 5.84 -3.87
CA LEU A 49 -2.56 4.59 -3.84
C LEU A 49 -3.21 3.58 -4.79
N HIS A 50 -2.37 2.90 -5.55
CA HIS A 50 -2.73 1.69 -6.28
C HIS A 50 -2.67 0.51 -5.32
N ILE A 51 -3.76 -0.26 -5.24
CA ILE A 51 -3.93 -1.27 -4.22
C ILE A 51 -3.84 -2.69 -4.80
N PHE A 52 -3.10 -3.55 -4.12
CA PHE A 52 -3.23 -5.00 -4.19
C PHE A 52 -3.96 -5.49 -2.94
N HIS A 53 -5.18 -6.00 -3.13
CA HIS A 53 -5.99 -6.58 -2.05
C HIS A 53 -5.73 -8.09 -2.00
N ALA A 54 -5.02 -8.52 -0.95
CA ALA A 54 -4.81 -9.92 -0.63
C ALA A 54 -5.94 -10.45 0.26
N MET A 55 -6.52 -11.58 -0.12
CA MET A 55 -7.51 -12.29 0.69
C MET A 55 -6.97 -13.68 1.02
N SER A 56 -6.97 -14.02 2.30
CA SER A 56 -6.57 -15.33 2.80
C SER A 56 -7.59 -15.82 3.82
N GLU A 57 -7.50 -17.09 4.24
CA GLU A 57 -8.33 -17.63 5.32
C GLU A 57 -8.11 -16.91 6.66
N ARG A 58 -6.96 -16.25 6.83
CA ARG A 58 -6.59 -15.52 8.05
C ARG A 58 -7.05 -14.06 8.04
N GLY A 59 -7.66 -13.60 6.94
CA GLY A 59 -8.18 -12.25 6.82
C GLY A 59 -7.78 -11.54 5.52
N GLN A 60 -7.95 -10.22 5.54
CA GLN A 60 -7.70 -9.33 4.41
C GLN A 60 -6.48 -8.47 4.67
N SER A 61 -5.67 -8.24 3.65
CA SER A 61 -4.53 -7.33 3.70
C SER A 61 -4.49 -6.45 2.46
N VAL A 62 -4.13 -5.19 2.67
CA VAL A 62 -4.19 -4.16 1.64
C VAL A 62 -2.79 -3.60 1.46
N PHE A 63 -2.19 -3.84 0.30
CA PHE A 63 -0.85 -3.37 -0.05
C PHE A 63 -0.96 -2.20 -1.02
N GLY A 64 -0.31 -1.08 -0.71
CA GLY A 64 -0.40 0.17 -1.47
C GLY A 64 0.92 0.57 -2.11
N CYS A 65 0.83 1.03 -3.35
CA CYS A 65 1.93 1.60 -4.12
C CYS A 65 1.53 2.96 -4.71
N LEU A 66 2.47 3.88 -4.85
CA LEU A 66 2.20 5.21 -5.45
C LEU A 66 2.02 5.14 -6.97
N THR A 67 2.65 4.17 -7.63
CA THR A 67 2.55 3.98 -9.07
C THR A 67 1.92 2.63 -9.43
N GLU A 68 1.31 2.55 -10.61
CA GLU A 68 0.82 1.28 -11.14
C GLU A 68 1.95 0.31 -11.46
N GLN A 69 3.09 0.83 -11.94
CA GLN A 69 4.30 0.05 -12.23
C GLN A 69 4.83 -0.66 -10.98
N ASP A 70 4.87 0.03 -9.84
CA ASP A 70 5.24 -0.57 -8.56
C ASP A 70 4.25 -1.68 -8.17
N LYS A 71 2.94 -1.47 -8.33
CA LYS A 71 1.93 -2.51 -8.07
C LYS A 71 2.11 -3.73 -8.99
N GLU A 72 2.41 -3.52 -10.27
CA GLU A 72 2.66 -4.61 -11.21
C GLU A 72 3.92 -5.39 -10.86
N PHE A 73 5.01 -4.68 -10.55
CA PHE A 73 6.25 -5.30 -10.09
C PHE A 73 6.03 -6.13 -8.82
N PHE A 74 5.32 -5.59 -7.82
CA PHE A 74 4.91 -6.32 -6.63
C PHE A 74 4.18 -7.63 -6.95
N LYS A 75 3.20 -7.58 -7.87
CA LYS A 75 2.44 -8.76 -8.29
C LYS A 75 3.32 -9.83 -8.93
N VAL A 76 4.26 -9.43 -9.78
CA VAL A 76 5.20 -10.36 -10.42
C VAL A 76 6.04 -11.07 -9.36
N ILE A 77 6.63 -10.31 -8.43
CA ILE A 77 7.46 -10.87 -7.35
C ILE A 77 6.64 -11.78 -6.43
N LYS A 78 5.42 -11.36 -6.06
CA LYS A 78 4.50 -12.17 -5.25
C LYS A 78 4.07 -13.48 -5.92
N GLY A 79 4.05 -13.52 -7.26
CA GLY A 79 3.71 -14.70 -8.04
C GLY A 79 4.80 -15.77 -8.07
N LEU A 80 6.04 -15.44 -7.67
CA LEU A 80 7.14 -16.39 -7.62
C LEU A 80 6.94 -17.40 -6.48
N GLN A 81 7.27 -18.66 -6.76
CA GLN A 81 7.14 -19.76 -5.80
C GLN A 81 7.99 -19.48 -4.55
N GLY A 82 7.38 -19.61 -3.37
CA GLY A 82 8.05 -19.37 -2.09
C GLY A 82 8.11 -17.90 -1.65
N ILE A 83 7.59 -16.94 -2.44
CA ILE A 83 7.56 -15.52 -2.05
C ILE A 83 6.18 -15.13 -1.46
N GLY A 84 6.20 -14.75 -0.17
CA GLY A 84 5.06 -14.18 0.54
C GLY A 84 4.87 -12.68 0.26
N GLU A 85 3.71 -12.13 0.63
CA GLU A 85 3.36 -10.71 0.37
C GLU A 85 4.32 -9.74 1.03
N LEU A 86 4.68 -9.99 2.30
CA LEU A 86 5.63 -9.14 3.03
C LEU A 86 7.04 -9.20 2.43
N THR A 87 7.47 -10.36 1.92
CA THR A 87 8.76 -10.51 1.25
C THR A 87 8.75 -9.77 -0.08
N ALA A 88 7.68 -9.91 -0.87
CA ALA A 88 7.50 -9.19 -2.13
C ALA A 88 7.52 -7.67 -1.91
N LEU A 89 6.91 -7.18 -0.83
CA LEU A 89 6.88 -5.75 -0.51
C LEU A 89 8.25 -5.20 -0.13
N LYS A 90 9.11 -6.00 0.52
CA LYS A 90 10.46 -5.60 0.93
C LYS A 90 11.44 -5.50 -0.24
N ILE A 91 11.16 -6.19 -1.34
CA ILE A 91 11.97 -6.14 -2.58
C ILE A 91 11.75 -4.80 -3.32
N LEU A 92 10.68 -4.08 -2.95
CA LEU A 92 10.18 -2.87 -3.60
C LEU A 92 10.60 -1.60 -2.85
#